data_AF-A0A1F9UD07-F1
#
_entry.id   AF-A0A1F9UD07-F1
#
_cell.length_a   1.000
_cell.length_b   1.000
_cell.length_c   1.000
_cell.angle_alpha   90.00
_cell.angle_beta   90.00
_cell.angle_gamma   90.00
#
_symmetry.space_group_name_H-M   'P 1'
#
loop_
_entity.id
_entity.type
_entity.pdbx_description
1 polymer ?
#
loop_
_entity_poly.entity_id
_entity_poly.type
_entity_poly.pdbx_seq_one_letter_code
_entity_poly.pdbx_strand_id
1 'polypeptide(L)'
;MVLMEEPQEDFKIGQLTKELVAIKLKKMADPSATAANLVKQTLAVALKEIKPGSTGHHAVVEDACRGGITGLLLAEQNLGKGAVLILEAVAELSSELNLDPTEMMRSALNGIADMRRFLRPDQLYDIHREIELHFMGAGEVFSRMIKTAGRIAGTPP
;
A
#
# COMPACT_ATOMS: atom_id res chain seq x y z
N MET A 1 31.66 -2.92 -22.97
CA MET A 1 30.27 -3.39 -23.14
C MET A 1 29.48 -2.73 -22.03
N VAL A 2 28.89 -1.57 -22.32
CA VAL A 2 28.08 -0.83 -21.33
C VAL A 2 26.70 -1.47 -21.40
N LEU A 3 26.30 -2.16 -20.33
CA LEU A 3 24.90 -2.54 -20.15
C LEU A 3 24.15 -1.24 -19.94
N MET A 4 23.51 -0.76 -21.01
CA MET A 4 22.45 0.24 -20.88
C MET A 4 21.32 -0.48 -20.13
N GLU A 5 21.23 -0.24 -18.82
CA GLU A 5 19.99 -0.52 -18.09
C GLU A 5 18.91 0.31 -18.78
N GLU A 6 17.98 -0.37 -19.45
CA GLU A 6 16.82 0.30 -20.01
C GLU A 6 16.09 1.03 -18.88
N PRO A 7 15.65 2.28 -19.08
CA PRO A 7 14.84 2.97 -18.09
C PRO A 7 13.58 2.14 -17.91
N GLN A 8 13.51 1.44 -16.77
CA GLN A 8 12.33 0.69 -16.38
C GLN A 8 11.18 1.68 -16.34
N GLU A 9 10.27 1.59 -17.31
CA GLU A 9 9.04 2.37 -17.32
C GLU A 9 8.38 2.21 -15.96
N ASP A 10 8.34 3.28 -15.17
CA ASP A 10 7.69 3.32 -13.88
C ASP A 10 6.24 2.89 -14.08
N PHE A 11 5.96 1.62 -13.77
CA PHE A 11 4.63 1.05 -13.91
C PHE A 11 3.73 1.73 -12.87
N LYS A 12 2.95 2.73 -13.30
CA LYS A 12 2.21 3.67 -12.44
C LYS A 12 0.94 3.07 -11.81
N ILE A 13 1.07 1.90 -11.21
CA ILE A 13 -0.05 1.19 -10.57
C ILE A 13 -0.69 2.00 -9.45
N GLY A 14 0.12 2.72 -8.69
CA GLY A 14 -0.33 3.60 -7.62
C GLY A 14 -1.14 4.76 -8.17
N GLN A 15 -0.77 5.31 -9.33
CA GLN A 15 -1.56 6.37 -9.97
C GLN A 15 -2.91 5.84 -10.46
N LEU A 16 -2.92 4.69 -11.15
CA LEU A 16 -4.16 4.04 -11.60
C LEU A 16 -5.08 3.72 -10.40
N THR A 17 -4.52 3.11 -9.36
CA THR A 17 -5.25 2.73 -8.15
C THR A 17 -5.86 3.95 -7.48
N LYS A 18 -5.06 5.01 -7.29
CA LYS A 18 -5.53 6.28 -6.72
C LYS A 18 -6.72 6.84 -7.51
N GLU A 19 -6.62 6.88 -8.85
CA GLU A 19 -7.68 7.44 -9.69
C GLU A 19 -8.96 6.59 -9.64
N LEU A 20 -8.84 5.26 -9.73
CA LEU A 20 -9.97 4.34 -9.61
C LEU A 20 -10.68 4.47 -8.26
N VAL A 21 -9.91 4.58 -7.18
CA VAL A 21 -10.43 4.77 -5.83
C VAL A 21 -11.14 6.12 -5.77
N ALA A 22 -10.47 7.24 -6.08
CA ALA A 22 -11.06 8.57 -6.01
C ALA A 22 -12.35 8.73 -6.84
N ILE A 23 -12.43 8.05 -8.00
CA ILE A 23 -13.63 8.05 -8.86
C ILE A 23 -14.77 7.24 -8.23
N LYS A 24 -14.51 6.02 -7.74
CA LYS A 24 -15.57 5.13 -7.22
C LYS A 24 -16.09 5.57 -5.85
N LEU A 25 -15.28 6.20 -5.00
CA LEU A 25 -15.67 6.46 -3.60
C LEU A 25 -16.80 7.49 -3.45
N LYS A 26 -17.01 8.39 -4.42
CA LYS A 26 -18.01 9.49 -4.31
C LYS A 26 -19.48 9.03 -4.19
N LYS A 27 -19.79 7.74 -4.37
CA LYS A 27 -21.17 7.22 -4.43
C LYS A 27 -21.39 5.88 -3.70
N MET A 28 -20.51 5.48 -2.78
CA MET A 28 -20.55 4.14 -2.18
C MET A 28 -20.87 4.12 -0.69
N ALA A 29 -21.55 3.06 -0.26
CA ALA A 29 -21.97 2.84 1.12
C ALA A 29 -20.80 2.48 2.07
N ASP A 30 -19.76 1.81 1.57
CA ASP A 30 -18.53 1.53 2.33
C ASP A 30 -17.27 1.85 1.51
N PRO A 31 -16.80 3.10 1.57
CA PRO A 31 -15.63 3.57 0.83
C PRO A 31 -14.34 2.77 1.13
N SER A 32 -14.09 2.40 2.40
CA SER A 32 -12.90 1.64 2.78
C SER A 32 -12.86 0.26 2.14
N ALA A 33 -13.99 -0.46 2.14
CA ALA A 33 -14.09 -1.77 1.48
C ALA A 33 -13.93 -1.66 -0.04
N THR A 34 -14.49 -0.61 -0.65
CA THR A 34 -14.31 -0.35 -2.09
C THR A 34 -12.85 -0.10 -2.44
N ALA A 35 -12.12 0.67 -1.62
CA ALA A 35 -10.70 0.92 -1.85
C ALA A 35 -9.87 -0.37 -1.75
N ALA A 36 -10.10 -1.20 -0.73
CA ALA A 36 -9.43 -2.49 -0.57
C ALA A 36 -9.69 -3.43 -1.76
N ASN A 37 -10.95 -3.53 -2.20
CA ASN A 37 -11.31 -4.34 -3.38
C ASN A 37 -10.62 -3.85 -4.65
N LEU A 38 -10.52 -2.54 -4.86
CA LEU A 38 -9.80 -1.98 -5.99
C LEU A 38 -8.31 -2.31 -5.93
N VAL A 39 -7.67 -2.15 -4.76
CA VAL A 39 -6.28 -2.54 -4.57
C VAL A 39 -6.09 -4.03 -4.90
N LYS A 40 -6.94 -4.91 -4.37
CA LYS A 40 -6.91 -6.36 -4.66
C LYS A 40 -6.99 -6.64 -6.16
N GLN A 41 -7.96 -6.04 -6.84
CA GLN A 41 -8.17 -6.23 -8.27
C GLN A 41 -6.99 -5.73 -9.10
N THR A 42 -6.46 -4.54 -8.78
CA THR A 42 -5.30 -3.98 -9.47
C THR A 42 -4.07 -4.85 -9.27
N LEU A 43 -3.82 -5.33 -8.05
CA LEU A 43 -2.73 -6.24 -7.74
C LEU A 43 -2.89 -7.59 -8.44
N ALA A 44 -4.10 -8.16 -8.46
CA ALA A 44 -4.36 -9.44 -9.10
C ALA A 44 -4.07 -9.41 -10.61
N VAL A 45 -4.25 -8.26 -11.27
CA VAL A 45 -3.85 -8.05 -12.66
C VAL A 45 -2.35 -7.82 -12.77
N ALA A 46 -1.80 -6.89 -11.99
CA ALA A 46 -0.41 -6.48 -12.10
C ALA A 46 0.57 -7.62 -11.76
N LEU A 47 0.30 -8.41 -10.72
CA LEU A 47 1.18 -9.48 -10.26
C LEU A 47 1.22 -10.68 -11.23
N LYS A 48 0.20 -10.87 -12.06
CA LYS A 48 0.19 -11.94 -13.09
C LYS A 48 1.16 -11.68 -14.24
N GLU A 49 1.47 -10.40 -14.49
CA GLU A 49 2.39 -9.98 -15.56
C GLU A 49 3.86 -10.02 -15.11
N ILE A 50 4.13 -10.22 -13.82
CA ILE A 50 5.47 -10.22 -13.26
C ILE A 50 6.11 -11.60 -13.40
N LYS A 51 7.36 -11.63 -13.89
CA LYS A 51 8.11 -12.89 -14.04
C LYS A 51 8.37 -13.52 -12.66
N PRO A 52 8.15 -14.84 -12.52
CA PRO A 52 8.52 -15.58 -11.31
C PRO A 52 9.98 -15.34 -10.92
N GLY A 53 10.22 -15.09 -9.63
CA GLY A 53 11.57 -14.85 -9.09
C GLY A 53 12.11 -13.42 -9.27
N SER A 54 11.35 -12.50 -9.89
CA SER A 54 11.71 -11.08 -9.91
C SER A 54 11.26 -10.36 -8.63
N THR A 55 12.02 -9.34 -8.23
CA THR A 55 11.71 -8.48 -7.07
C THR A 55 10.57 -7.50 -7.33
N GLY A 56 10.00 -7.50 -8.54
CA GLY A 56 8.96 -6.56 -8.98
C GLY A 56 7.66 -6.66 -8.18
N HIS A 57 7.35 -7.82 -7.59
CA HIS A 57 6.14 -8.01 -6.80
C HIS A 57 6.06 -7.03 -5.61
N HIS A 58 7.20 -6.76 -4.95
CA HIS A 58 7.22 -5.93 -3.74
C HIS A 58 6.90 -4.47 -4.08
N ALA A 59 7.56 -3.93 -5.12
CA ALA A 59 7.34 -2.56 -5.59
C ALA A 59 5.90 -2.34 -6.06
N VAL A 60 5.30 -3.32 -6.74
CA VAL A 60 3.91 -3.24 -7.20
C VAL A 60 2.92 -3.25 -6.03
N VAL A 61 3.17 -4.06 -4.99
CA VAL A 61 2.35 -4.07 -3.78
C VAL A 61 2.45 -2.75 -3.02
N GLU A 62 3.66 -2.25 -2.82
CA GLU A 62 3.91 -0.95 -2.20
C GLU A 62 3.16 0.16 -2.92
N ASP A 63 3.29 0.23 -4.24
CA ASP A 63 2.69 1.29 -5.05
C ASP A 63 1.16 1.23 -5.06
N ALA A 64 0.57 0.03 -5.17
CA ALA A 64 -0.88 -0.14 -5.11
C ALA A 64 -1.44 0.26 -3.73
N CYS A 65 -0.81 -0.18 -2.64
CA CYS A 65 -1.27 0.13 -1.28
C CYS A 65 -1.16 1.64 -0.98
N ARG A 66 -0.06 2.27 -1.41
CA ARG A 66 0.14 3.72 -1.37
C ARG A 66 -0.96 4.44 -2.15
N GLY A 67 -1.28 3.98 -3.36
CA GLY A 67 -2.35 4.50 -4.20
C GLY A 67 -3.74 4.39 -3.54
N GLY A 68 -4.03 3.25 -2.91
CA GLY A 68 -5.27 3.01 -2.17
C GLY A 68 -5.46 3.98 -1.00
N ILE A 69 -4.44 4.12 -0.14
CA ILE A 69 -4.46 5.08 0.98
C ILE A 69 -4.55 6.52 0.48
N THR A 70 -3.82 6.86 -0.59
CA THR A 70 -3.91 8.19 -1.21
C THR A 70 -5.32 8.47 -1.68
N GLY A 71 -5.98 7.51 -2.35
CA GLY A 71 -7.35 7.65 -2.81
C GLY A 71 -8.34 7.85 -1.66
N LEU A 72 -8.17 7.13 -0.56
CA LEU A 72 -8.97 7.31 0.67
C LEU A 72 -8.73 8.69 1.31
N LEU A 73 -7.49 9.14 1.36
CA LEU A 73 -7.12 10.45 1.89
C LEU A 73 -7.76 11.58 1.08
N LEU A 74 -7.67 11.52 -0.25
CA LEU A 74 -8.26 12.51 -1.16
C LEU A 74 -9.79 12.52 -1.12
N ALA A 75 -10.40 11.39 -0.75
CA ALA A 75 -11.84 11.26 -0.58
C ALA A 75 -12.29 11.54 0.87
N GLU A 76 -11.39 11.98 1.75
CA GLU A 76 -11.64 12.28 3.17
C GLU A 76 -12.28 11.11 3.94
N GLN A 77 -11.85 9.88 3.64
CA GLN A 77 -12.39 8.66 4.23
C GLN A 77 -11.58 8.18 5.44
N ASN A 78 -12.14 7.20 6.17
CA ASN A 78 -11.46 6.59 7.31
C ASN A 78 -10.23 5.78 6.85
N LEU A 79 -9.04 6.30 7.21
CA LEU A 79 -7.76 5.73 6.82
C LEU A 79 -7.37 4.50 7.64
N GLY A 80 -7.70 4.45 8.92
CA GLY A 80 -7.39 3.28 9.77
C GLY A 80 -8.14 2.03 9.30
N LYS A 81 -9.46 2.14 9.15
CA LYS A 81 -10.29 1.07 8.56
C LYS A 81 -9.82 0.71 7.15
N GLY A 82 -9.51 1.72 6.34
CA GLY A 82 -9.02 1.51 4.98
C GLY A 82 -7.70 0.75 4.92
N ALA A 83 -6.75 1.07 5.79
CA ALA A 83 -5.47 0.39 5.89
C ALA A 83 -5.64 -1.08 6.27
N VAL A 84 -6.48 -1.39 7.27
CA VAL A 84 -6.76 -2.77 7.67
C VAL A 84 -7.35 -3.57 6.50
N LEU A 85 -8.40 -3.07 5.85
CA LEU A 85 -9.04 -3.78 4.75
C LEU A 85 -8.09 -3.97 3.54
N ILE A 86 -7.20 -3.00 3.28
CA ILE A 86 -6.17 -3.14 2.25
C ILE A 86 -5.17 -4.26 2.62
N LEU A 87 -4.74 -4.32 3.88
CA LEU A 87 -3.83 -5.38 4.35
C LEU A 87 -4.48 -6.76 4.28
N GLU A 88 -5.76 -6.88 4.68
CA GLU A 88 -6.54 -8.13 4.52
C GLU A 88 -6.60 -8.56 3.05
N ALA A 89 -6.91 -7.62 2.15
CA ALA A 89 -6.96 -7.88 0.72
C ALA A 89 -5.60 -8.37 0.16
N VAL A 90 -4.48 -7.83 0.64
CA VAL A 90 -3.13 -8.28 0.26
C VAL A 90 -2.84 -9.68 0.81
N ALA A 91 -3.20 -9.96 2.07
CA ALA A 91 -3.03 -11.28 2.68
C ALA A 91 -3.82 -12.36 1.93
N GLU A 92 -5.08 -12.09 1.60
CA GLU A 92 -5.91 -12.99 0.78
C GLU A 92 -5.28 -13.23 -0.59
N LEU A 93 -4.87 -12.16 -1.28
CA LEU A 93 -4.29 -12.28 -2.62
C LEU A 93 -2.96 -13.03 -2.61
N SER A 94 -2.15 -12.87 -1.57
CA SER A 94 -0.90 -13.63 -1.43
C SER A 94 -1.14 -15.14 -1.40
N SER A 95 -2.22 -15.56 -0.72
CA SER A 95 -2.63 -16.97 -0.67
C SER A 95 -3.16 -17.43 -2.02
N GLU A 96 -3.99 -16.63 -2.69
CA GLU A 96 -4.54 -16.94 -4.02
C GLU A 96 -3.45 -17.12 -5.10
N LEU A 97 -2.36 -16.36 -5.00
CA LEU A 97 -1.26 -16.38 -5.96
C LEU A 97 -0.05 -17.23 -5.54
N ASN A 98 -0.13 -17.94 -4.40
CA ASN A 98 0.97 -18.71 -3.81
C ASN A 98 2.25 -17.87 -3.60
N LEU A 99 2.10 -16.62 -3.16
CA LEU A 99 3.19 -15.72 -2.78
C LEU A 99 3.40 -15.78 -1.26
N ASP A 100 4.60 -15.42 -0.78
CA ASP A 100 4.88 -15.36 0.66
C ASP A 100 4.04 -14.24 1.32
N PRO A 101 3.08 -14.58 2.20
CA PRO A 101 2.22 -13.59 2.85
C PRO A 101 3.01 -12.59 3.70
N THR A 102 4.12 -13.01 4.30
CA THR A 102 4.92 -12.15 5.18
C THR A 102 5.58 -11.03 4.39
N GLU A 103 6.18 -11.35 3.23
CA GLU A 103 6.82 -10.37 2.35
C GLU A 103 5.80 -9.44 1.69
N MET A 104 4.63 -9.98 1.31
CA MET A 104 3.53 -9.17 0.75
C MET A 104 2.97 -8.19 1.78
N MET A 105 2.74 -8.64 3.02
CA MET A 105 2.30 -7.76 4.12
C MET A 105 3.35 -6.71 4.47
N ARG A 106 4.64 -7.08 4.50
CA ARG A 106 5.74 -6.13 4.72
C ARG A 106 5.77 -5.05 3.63
N SER A 107 5.61 -5.44 2.37
CA SER A 107 5.54 -4.50 1.23
C SER A 107 4.33 -3.59 1.34
N ALA A 108 3.15 -4.12 1.68
CA ALA A 108 1.95 -3.31 1.87
C ALA A 108 2.11 -2.28 3.00
N LEU A 109 2.63 -2.70 4.16
CA LEU A 109 2.93 -1.81 5.28
C LEU A 109 3.92 -0.72 4.89
N ASN A 110 4.93 -1.04 4.07
CA ASN A 110 5.90 -0.05 3.58
C ASN A 110 5.23 1.00 2.68
N GLY A 111 4.38 0.57 1.74
CA GLY A 111 3.60 1.46 0.89
C GLY A 111 2.66 2.38 1.67
N ILE A 112 2.05 1.88 2.76
CA ILE A 112 1.24 2.69 3.68
C ILE A 112 2.13 3.66 4.48
N ALA A 113 3.29 3.21 4.98
CA ALA A 113 4.18 4.02 5.81
C ALA A 113 4.77 5.20 5.03
N ASP A 114 5.00 5.05 3.73
CA ASP A 114 5.46 6.12 2.84
C ASP A 114 4.48 7.30 2.72
N MET A 115 3.22 7.11 3.13
CA MET A 115 2.23 8.17 3.21
C MET A 115 2.46 9.12 4.39
N ARG A 116 3.37 8.83 5.32
CA ARG A 116 3.63 9.61 6.54
C ARG A 116 3.71 11.12 6.30
N ARG A 117 4.39 11.56 5.23
CA ARG A 117 4.59 12.99 4.92
C ARG A 117 3.32 13.73 4.52
N PHE A 118 2.25 13.00 4.18
CA PHE A 118 0.97 13.56 3.75
C PHE A 118 -0.12 13.41 4.81
N LEU A 119 0.17 12.69 5.91
CA LEU A 119 -0.79 12.37 6.94
C LEU A 119 -0.54 13.23 8.19
N ARG A 120 -1.63 13.63 8.83
CA ARG A 120 -1.56 14.28 10.13
C ARG A 120 -1.20 13.26 11.23
N PRO A 121 -0.64 13.70 12.37
CA PRO A 121 -0.29 12.80 13.47
C PRO A 121 -1.46 11.96 14.00
N ASP A 122 -2.67 12.53 14.07
CA ASP A 122 -3.89 11.83 14.49
C ASP A 122 -4.27 10.71 13.52
N GLN A 123 -4.15 10.96 12.21
CA GLN A 123 -4.42 9.98 11.16
C GLN A 123 -3.40 8.82 11.18
N LEU A 124 -2.12 9.13 11.39
CA LEU A 124 -1.08 8.11 11.54
C LEU A 124 -1.28 7.26 12.78
N TYR A 125 -1.67 7.87 13.89
CA TYR A 125 -2.01 7.16 15.12
C TYR A 125 -3.21 6.23 14.93
N ASP A 126 -4.25 6.69 14.23
CA ASP A 126 -5.43 5.88 13.92
C ASP A 126 -5.07 4.66 13.06
N ILE A 127 -4.29 4.84 12.00
CA ILE A 127 -3.78 3.73 11.17
C ILE A 127 -2.98 2.75 12.03
N HIS A 128 -2.03 3.24 12.83
CA HIS A 128 -1.23 2.39 13.70
C HIS A 128 -2.09 1.58 14.68
N ARG A 129 -3.07 2.23 15.34
CA ARG A 129 -3.96 1.58 16.29
C ARG A 129 -4.78 0.49 15.61
N GLU A 130 -5.40 0.79 14.48
CA GLU A 130 -6.23 -0.18 13.76
C GLU A 130 -5.41 -1.36 13.24
N ILE A 131 -4.19 -1.13 12.72
CA ILE A 131 -3.28 -2.20 12.31
C ILE A 131 -2.93 -3.10 13.50
N GLU A 132 -2.57 -2.53 14.66
CA GLU A 132 -2.21 -3.35 15.83
C GLU A 132 -3.39 -4.16 16.36
N LEU A 133 -4.59 -3.60 16.35
CA LEU A 133 -5.80 -4.29 16.80
C LEU A 133 -6.16 -5.51 15.93
N HIS A 134 -5.89 -5.44 14.62
CA HIS A 134 -6.24 -6.51 13.68
C HIS A 134 -5.08 -7.47 13.38
N PHE A 135 -3.84 -6.97 13.46
CA PHE A 135 -2.62 -7.70 13.15
C PHE A 135 -1.61 -7.48 14.28
N MET A 136 -1.70 -8.32 15.31
CA MET A 136 -0.85 -8.22 16.51
C MET A 136 0.64 -8.18 16.16
N GLY A 137 1.34 -7.14 16.61
CA GLY A 137 2.76 -6.89 16.33
C GLY A 137 3.04 -6.19 15.00
N ALA A 138 2.07 -6.06 14.09
CA ALA A 138 2.26 -5.34 12.83
C ALA A 138 2.29 -3.82 13.04
N GLY A 139 1.66 -3.30 14.11
CA GLY A 139 1.73 -1.88 14.47
C GLY A 139 3.17 -1.48 14.83
N GLU A 140 3.91 -2.34 15.53
CA GLU A 140 5.33 -2.09 15.80
C GLU A 140 6.19 -2.07 14.52
N VAL A 141 5.93 -3.01 13.60
CA VAL A 141 6.61 -3.07 12.30
C VAL A 141 6.34 -1.78 11.52
N PHE A 142 5.07 -1.37 11.44
CA PHE A 142 4.65 -0.13 10.81
C PHE A 142 5.31 1.10 11.45
N SER A 143 5.31 1.19 12.78
CA SER A 143 5.99 2.24 13.54
C SER A 143 7.48 2.33 13.22
N ARG A 144 8.16 1.18 13.03
CA ARG A 144 9.57 1.15 12.63
C ARG A 144 9.74 1.68 11.20
N MET A 145 8.88 1.27 10.26
CA MET A 145 8.92 1.73 8.86
C MET A 145 8.73 3.24 8.75
N ILE A 146 7.77 3.80 9.47
CA ILE A 146 7.53 5.25 9.56
C ILE A 146 8.79 6.01 9.98
N LYS A 147 9.53 5.50 10.99
CA LYS A 147 10.77 6.12 11.47
C LYS A 147 11.88 6.06 10.43
N THR A 148 11.97 4.96 9.68
CA THR A 148 12.97 4.79 8.62
C THR A 148 12.65 5.66 7.40
N ALA A 149 11.39 5.71 6.96
CA ALA A 149 10.94 6.57 5.87
C ALA A 149 11.23 8.06 6.15
N GLY A 150 11.18 8.48 7.42
CA GLY A 150 11.56 9.83 7.84
C GLY A 150 13.04 10.18 7.67
N ARG A 151 13.96 9.20 7.62
CA ARG A 151 15.41 9.42 7.53
C ARG A 151 15.91 9.59 6.09
N ILE A 152 15.18 9.06 5.11
CA ILE A 152 15.56 9.10 3.70
C ILE A 152 15.21 10.46 3.06
N ALA A 153 14.27 11.21 3.65
CA ALA A 153 13.75 12.47 3.11
C ALA A 153 14.57 13.75 3.45
N GLY A 154 15.78 13.63 4.01
CA GLY A 154 16.73 14.74 4.10
C GLY A 154 16.33 15.90 5.02
N THR A 155 16.68 15.80 6.30
CA THR A 155 17.05 16.97 7.12
C THR A 155 18.33 16.62 7.87
N PRO A 156 19.42 17.40 7.75
CA PRO A 156 20.56 17.26 8.64
C PRO A 156 20.21 17.81 10.03
N PRO A 157 20.94 17.40 11.08
CA PRO A 157 20.76 17.89 12.45
C PRO A 157 20.98 19.40 12.57
#